data_AF-A0A1Y4TYY4-F1
#
_entry.id   AF-A0A1Y4TYY4-F1
#
_cell.length_a   1.000
_cell.length_b   1.000
_cell.length_c   1.000
_cell.angle_alpha   90.00
_cell.angle_beta   90.00
_cell.angle_gamma   90.00
#
_symmetry.space_group_name_H-M   'P 1'
#
loop_
_entity.id
_entity.type
_entity.pdbx_description
1 polymer ?
#
loop_
_entity_poly.entity_id
_entity_poly.type
_entity_poly.pdbx_seq_one_letter_code
_entity_poly.pdbx_strand_id
1 'polypeptide(L)'
;MSSYAKKKIYDSAVEKANYYKEFRDYSGNNISGADVRKVTSDLNAAVAGLDWKNKIAKFPTITVEIDKNGKRKWNWTPKAEQQVLKVVNEIYGLTDAHFLHKDPNSNTIVFTHGSFPETADTREFVKLVSSDGKRIDF
;
A
#
# COMPACT_ATOMS: atom_id res chain seq x y z
N MET A 1 -16.19 -2.67 9.67
CA MET A 1 -15.78 -1.77 8.56
C MET A 1 -14.57 -2.39 7.87
N SER A 2 -14.63 -2.60 6.55
CA SER A 2 -13.56 -3.28 5.79
C SER A 2 -12.26 -2.45 5.77
N SER A 3 -11.14 -3.12 5.50
CA SER A 3 -9.83 -2.50 5.29
C SER A 3 -9.84 -1.40 4.21
N TYR A 4 -10.66 -1.56 3.18
CA TYR A 4 -10.87 -0.56 2.12
C TYR A 4 -11.71 0.63 2.56
N ALA A 5 -12.80 0.39 3.29
CA ALA A 5 -13.59 1.49 3.84
C ALA A 5 -12.71 2.36 4.77
N LYS A 6 -11.79 1.75 5.52
CA LYS A 6 -10.79 2.46 6.33
C LYS A 6 -9.75 3.21 5.49
N LYS A 7 -9.25 2.60 4.41
CA LYS A 7 -8.30 3.24 3.48
C LYS A 7 -8.92 4.45 2.78
N LYS A 8 -10.16 4.33 2.28
CA LYS A 8 -10.88 5.44 1.64
C LYS A 8 -11.11 6.63 2.57
N ILE A 9 -11.36 6.37 3.86
CA ILE A 9 -11.46 7.42 4.89
C ILE A 9 -10.10 8.12 5.07
N TYR A 10 -9.01 7.35 5.08
CA TYR A 10 -7.65 7.90 5.14
C TYR A 10 -7.29 8.72 3.90
N ASP A 11 -7.46 8.17 2.70
CA ASP A 11 -7.13 8.84 1.43
C ASP A 11 -7.92 10.15 1.28
N SER A 12 -9.20 10.16 1.62
CA SER A 12 -10.04 11.38 1.60
C SER A 12 -9.59 12.43 2.62
N ALA A 13 -9.11 12.01 3.80
CA ALA A 13 -8.56 12.92 4.80
C ALA A 13 -7.20 13.50 4.35
N VAL A 14 -6.36 12.70 3.70
CA VAL A 14 -5.07 13.13 3.12
C VAL A 14 -5.29 14.11 1.98
N GLU A 15 -6.21 13.83 1.06
CA GLU A 15 -6.56 14.72 -0.06
C GLU A 15 -6.98 16.11 0.45
N LYS A 16 -7.87 16.15 1.45
CA LYS A 16 -8.28 17.41 2.08
C LYS A 16 -7.13 18.13 2.80
N ALA A 17 -6.25 17.39 3.47
CA ALA A 17 -5.08 17.98 4.13
C ALA A 17 -4.10 18.58 3.11
N ASN A 18 -3.89 17.91 1.97
CA ASN A 18 -3.06 18.41 0.89
C ASN A 18 -3.69 19.64 0.22
N TYR A 19 -5.00 19.61 -0.04
CA TYR A 19 -5.74 20.78 -0.51
C TYR A 19 -5.52 21.98 0.43
N TYR A 20 -5.70 21.83 1.74
CA TYR A 20 -5.48 22.95 2.66
C TYR A 20 -4.03 23.43 2.72
N LYS A 21 -3.04 22.55 2.50
CA LYS A 21 -1.63 22.98 2.40
C LYS A 21 -1.36 23.79 1.13
N GLU A 22 -1.83 23.32 -0.02
CA GLU A 22 -1.63 23.97 -1.32
C GLU A 22 -2.35 25.32 -1.40
N PHE A 23 -3.52 25.41 -0.77
CA PHE A 23 -4.42 26.55 -0.90
C PHE A 23 -4.36 27.54 0.27
N ARG A 24 -3.51 27.29 1.28
CA ARG A 24 -3.31 28.16 2.47
C ARG A 24 -2.95 29.59 2.11
N ASP A 25 -2.11 29.75 1.08
CA ASP A 25 -1.49 31.04 0.74
C ASP A 25 -2.23 31.74 -0.43
N TYR A 26 -3.32 31.15 -0.95
CA TYR A 26 -4.15 31.75 -1.98
C TYR A 26 -5.18 32.72 -1.38
N SER A 27 -5.12 33.99 -1.79
CA SER A 27 -5.88 35.12 -1.24
C SER A 27 -7.42 35.04 -1.40
N GLY A 28 -7.96 33.96 -1.94
CA GLY A 28 -9.40 33.71 -2.11
C GLY A 28 -9.94 32.51 -1.33
N ASN A 29 -9.12 31.80 -0.55
CA ASN A 29 -9.56 30.64 0.22
C ASN A 29 -9.97 31.01 1.64
N ASN A 30 -11.24 30.78 1.97
CA ASN A 30 -11.79 30.92 3.32
C ASN A 30 -11.54 29.66 4.19
N ILE A 31 -10.30 29.16 4.23
CA ILE A 31 -9.95 28.03 5.10
C ILE A 31 -9.82 28.55 6.53
N SER A 32 -10.76 28.19 7.41
CA SER A 32 -10.72 28.61 8.80
C SER A 32 -9.78 27.73 9.64
N GLY A 33 -9.31 28.25 10.77
CA GLY A 33 -8.57 27.43 11.73
C GLY A 33 -9.39 26.26 12.31
N ALA A 34 -10.73 26.34 12.27
CA ALA A 34 -11.59 25.24 12.66
C ALA A 34 -11.56 24.10 11.62
N ASP A 35 -11.51 24.43 10.32
CA ASP A 35 -11.42 23.46 9.23
C ASP A 35 -10.12 22.67 9.30
N VAL A 36 -9.00 23.36 9.57
CA VAL A 36 -7.68 22.72 9.75
C VAL A 36 -7.68 21.76 10.94
N ARG A 37 -8.26 22.16 12.08
CA ARG A 37 -8.37 21.30 13.26
C ARG A 37 -9.25 20.08 13.00
N LYS A 38 -10.36 20.26 12.27
CA LYS A 38 -11.24 19.16 11.90
C LYS A 38 -10.53 18.15 11.00
N VAL A 39 -9.86 18.59 9.94
CA VAL A 39 -9.12 17.69 9.04
C VAL A 39 -7.98 16.97 9.77
N THR A 40 -7.29 17.65 10.69
CA THR A 40 -6.26 17.01 11.53
C THR A 40 -6.86 15.90 12.42
N SER A 41 -8.01 16.16 13.03
CA SER A 41 -8.74 15.17 13.83
C SER A 41 -9.22 13.99 12.99
N ASP A 42 -9.80 14.26 11.82
CA ASP A 42 -10.28 13.24 10.89
C ASP A 42 -9.11 12.35 10.41
N LEU A 43 -7.93 12.93 10.15
CA LEU A 43 -6.71 12.22 9.78
C LEU A 43 -6.23 11.30 10.92
N ASN A 44 -6.16 11.83 12.16
CA ASN A 44 -5.75 11.04 13.32
C ASN A 44 -6.70 9.86 13.59
N ALA A 45 -8.01 10.08 13.44
CA ALA A 45 -9.02 9.03 13.57
C ALA A 45 -8.91 7.99 12.45
N ALA A 46 -8.66 8.42 11.21
CA ALA A 46 -8.44 7.52 10.08
C ALA A 46 -7.21 6.64 10.29
N VAL A 47 -6.10 7.23 10.77
CA VAL A 47 -4.86 6.52 11.10
C VAL A 47 -5.06 5.53 12.24
N ALA A 48 -5.78 5.90 13.31
CA ALA A 48 -6.10 4.99 14.40
C ALA A 48 -6.99 3.81 13.94
N GLY A 49 -7.82 4.02 12.92
CA GLY A 49 -8.62 2.98 12.30
C GLY A 49 -7.83 2.02 11.40
N LEU A 50 -6.64 2.42 10.93
CA LEU A 50 -5.77 1.59 10.07
C LEU A 50 -5.08 0.50 10.89
N ASP A 51 -5.54 -0.73 10.69
CA ASP A 51 -4.94 -1.92 11.29
C ASP A 51 -3.72 -2.41 10.48
N TRP A 52 -2.75 -1.52 10.31
CA TRP A 52 -1.56 -1.78 9.50
C TRP A 52 -0.71 -2.92 10.11
N LYS A 53 -0.66 -3.03 11.45
CA LYS A 53 0.07 -4.09 12.14
C LYS A 53 -0.53 -5.48 11.88
N ASN A 54 -1.84 -5.66 11.99
CA ASN A 54 -2.44 -6.96 11.67
C ASN A 54 -2.40 -7.25 10.16
N LYS A 55 -2.38 -6.23 9.30
CA LYS A 55 -2.17 -6.40 7.85
C LYS A 55 -0.75 -6.91 7.54
N ILE A 56 0.30 -6.33 8.12
CA ILE A 56 1.70 -6.79 7.95
C ILE A 56 1.89 -8.23 8.47
N ALA A 57 1.16 -8.62 9.52
CA ALA A 57 1.22 -9.99 10.03
C ALA A 57 0.83 -11.04 8.96
N LYS A 58 -0.04 -10.67 8.00
CA LYS A 58 -0.48 -11.54 6.92
C LYS A 58 0.49 -11.66 5.74
N PHE A 59 1.54 -10.83 5.69
CA PHE A 59 2.45 -10.80 4.55
C PHE A 59 3.23 -12.11 4.46
N PRO A 60 3.25 -12.78 3.29
CA PRO A 60 4.07 -13.96 3.10
C PRO A 60 5.55 -13.57 3.15
N THR A 61 6.38 -14.53 3.56
CA THR A 61 7.83 -14.38 3.52
C THR A 61 8.34 -14.89 2.17
N ILE A 62 9.10 -14.07 1.45
CA ILE A 62 9.69 -14.40 0.16
C ILE A 62 11.20 -14.43 0.32
N THR A 63 11.80 -15.53 -0.10
CA THR A 63 13.26 -15.64 -0.20
C THR A 63 13.74 -14.99 -1.50
N VAL A 64 14.75 -14.14 -1.39
CA VAL A 64 15.40 -13.49 -2.52
C VAL A 64 16.85 -13.95 -2.58
N GLU A 65 17.24 -14.46 -3.75
CA GLU A 65 18.64 -14.68 -4.10
C GLU A 65 19.18 -13.43 -4.79
N ILE A 66 20.36 -12.96 -4.37
CA ILE A 66 21.04 -11.84 -5.02
C ILE A 66 22.29 -12.39 -5.68
N ASP A 67 22.38 -12.26 -7.00
CA ASP A 67 23.56 -12.71 -7.74
C ASP A 67 24.74 -11.73 -7.55
N LYS A 68 25.92 -12.13 -8.05
CA LYS A 68 27.15 -11.32 -7.98
C LYS A 68 27.07 -9.96 -8.68
N ASN A 69 26.08 -9.76 -9.54
CA ASN A 69 25.83 -8.51 -10.27
C ASN A 69 24.73 -7.67 -9.59
N GLY A 70 24.23 -8.09 -8.43
CA GLY A 70 23.13 -7.43 -7.72
C GLY A 70 21.74 -7.73 -8.27
N LYS A 71 21.62 -8.64 -9.25
CA LYS A 71 20.31 -9.04 -9.78
C LYS A 71 19.61 -9.93 -8.77
N ARG A 72 18.37 -9.55 -8.46
CA ARG A 72 17.50 -10.28 -7.54
C ARG A 72 16.71 -11.33 -8.29
N LYS A 73 16.65 -12.53 -7.73
CA LYS A 73 15.77 -13.61 -8.14
C LYS A 73 14.81 -13.90 -7.00
N TRP A 74 13.53 -13.65 -7.24
CA TRP A 74 12.49 -13.85 -6.25
C TRP A 74 11.99 -15.27 -6.36
N ASN A 75 12.03 -16.02 -5.26
CA ASN A 75 11.54 -17.40 -5.25
C ASN A 75 10.04 -17.42 -4.94
N TRP A 76 9.23 -17.04 -5.94
CA TRP A 76 7.78 -17.08 -5.83
C TRP A 76 7.27 -18.51 -5.85
N THR A 77 6.52 -18.88 -4.82
CA THR A 77 5.67 -20.08 -4.86
C THR A 77 4.26 -19.67 -5.27
N PRO A 78 3.48 -20.53 -5.95
CA PRO A 78 2.09 -20.21 -6.31
C PRO A 78 1.24 -19.80 -5.09
N LYS A 79 1.51 -20.40 -3.94
CA LYS A 79 0.87 -20.05 -2.66
C LYS A 79 1.21 -18.63 -2.21
N ALA A 80 2.48 -18.24 -2.30
CA ALA A 80 2.94 -16.91 -1.92
C ALA A 80 2.36 -15.84 -2.85
N GLU A 81 2.32 -16.08 -4.15
CA GLU A 81 1.67 -15.19 -5.13
C GLU A 81 0.20 -14.97 -4.77
N GLN A 82 -0.58 -16.04 -4.57
CA GLN A 82 -1.99 -15.94 -4.19
C GLN A 82 -2.17 -15.19 -2.87
N GLN A 83 -1.29 -15.40 -1.89
CA GLN A 83 -1.36 -14.71 -0.61
C GLN A 83 -1.09 -13.20 -0.75
N VAL A 84 -0.13 -12.80 -1.59
CA VAL A 84 0.11 -11.39 -1.91
C VAL A 84 -1.10 -10.78 -2.60
N LEU A 85 -1.64 -11.41 -3.64
CA LEU A 85 -2.82 -10.90 -4.34
C LEU A 85 -4.03 -10.78 -3.41
N LYS A 86 -4.23 -11.75 -2.49
CA LYS A 86 -5.27 -11.68 -1.47
C LYS A 86 -5.06 -10.50 -0.52
N VAL A 87 -3.83 -10.27 -0.07
CA VAL A 87 -3.48 -9.12 0.78
C VAL A 87 -3.75 -7.80 0.06
N VAL A 88 -3.36 -7.67 -1.22
CA VAL A 88 -3.65 -6.48 -2.02
C VAL A 88 -5.15 -6.28 -2.16
N ASN A 89 -5.89 -7.31 -2.59
CA ASN A 89 -7.34 -7.28 -2.66
C ASN A 89 -7.99 -6.90 -1.32
N GLU A 90 -7.51 -7.41 -0.18
CA GLU A 90 -8.02 -7.01 1.14
C GLU A 90 -7.69 -5.55 1.49
N ILE A 91 -6.49 -5.07 1.18
CA ILE A 91 -6.04 -3.70 1.48
C ILE A 91 -6.84 -2.68 0.67
N TYR A 92 -7.01 -2.94 -0.63
CA TYR A 92 -7.68 -2.07 -1.57
C TYR A 92 -9.18 -2.38 -1.73
N GLY A 93 -9.69 -3.44 -1.10
CA GLY A 93 -11.12 -3.83 -1.19
C GLY A 93 -11.54 -4.25 -2.58
N LEU A 94 -10.63 -4.87 -3.31
CA LEU A 94 -10.78 -5.28 -4.69
C LEU A 94 -10.79 -6.81 -4.78
N THR A 95 -10.99 -7.31 -5.99
CA THR A 95 -10.96 -8.76 -6.27
C THR A 95 -10.17 -9.11 -7.52
N ASP A 96 -9.58 -8.13 -8.18
CA ASP A 96 -8.99 -8.24 -9.53
C ASP A 96 -7.48 -8.05 -9.55
N ALA A 97 -6.82 -7.96 -8.38
CA ALA A 97 -5.37 -7.84 -8.31
C ALA A 97 -4.67 -9.02 -9.02
N HIS A 98 -3.72 -8.70 -9.90
CA HIS A 98 -2.90 -9.67 -10.63
C HIS A 98 -1.50 -9.14 -10.88
N PHE A 99 -0.53 -10.02 -11.11
CA PHE A 99 0.81 -9.60 -11.50
C PHE A 99 0.80 -9.11 -12.96
N LEU A 100 1.50 -8.00 -13.23
CA LEU A 100 1.59 -7.42 -14.57
C LEU A 100 2.25 -8.40 -15.56
N HIS A 101 3.26 -9.14 -15.10
CA HIS A 101 3.95 -10.15 -15.90
C HIS A 101 3.99 -11.47 -15.14
N LYS A 102 3.93 -12.59 -15.86
CA LYS A 102 4.20 -13.94 -15.32
C LYS A 102 5.70 -14.26 -15.21
N ASP A 103 6.54 -13.22 -15.07
CA ASP A 103 7.97 -13.39 -14.86
C ASP A 103 8.21 -13.57 -13.35
N PRO A 104 9.03 -14.54 -12.91
CA PRO A 104 9.45 -14.68 -11.51
C PRO A 104 10.11 -13.41 -10.92
N ASN A 105 10.47 -12.42 -11.73
CA ASN A 105 11.00 -11.14 -11.29
C ASN A 105 9.97 -10.01 -11.35
N SER A 106 8.72 -10.29 -11.69
CA SER A 106 7.67 -9.28 -11.68
C SER A 106 7.43 -8.82 -10.26
N ASN A 107 7.79 -7.57 -9.98
CA ASN A 107 7.53 -6.89 -8.72
C ASN A 107 6.33 -5.94 -8.83
N THR A 108 5.56 -6.00 -9.91
CA THR A 108 4.45 -5.06 -10.17
C THR A 108 3.12 -5.79 -10.14
N ILE A 109 2.24 -5.36 -9.24
CA ILE A 109 0.85 -5.80 -9.15
C ILE A 109 -0.03 -4.74 -9.80
N VAL A 110 -0.98 -5.16 -10.60
CA VAL A 110 -2.01 -4.33 -11.23
C VAL A 110 -3.34 -4.62 -10.54
N PHE A 111 -4.11 -3.57 -10.29
CA PHE A 111 -5.47 -3.67 -9.75
C PHE A 111 -6.32 -2.50 -10.26
N THR A 112 -7.63 -2.64 -10.32
CA THR A 112 -8.52 -1.57 -10.78
C THR A 112 -9.06 -0.79 -9.59
N HIS A 113 -8.82 0.52 -9.55
CA HIS A 113 -9.41 1.40 -8.55
C HIS A 113 -10.33 2.41 -9.25
N GLY A 114 -11.64 2.28 -9.03
CA GLY A 114 -12.63 3.04 -9.78
C GLY A 114 -12.66 2.62 -11.25
N SER A 115 -12.33 3.55 -12.16
CA SER A 115 -12.32 3.31 -13.61
C SER A 115 -10.91 3.18 -14.21
N PHE A 116 -9.86 3.31 -13.39
CA PHE A 116 -8.49 3.33 -13.88
C PHE A 116 -7.66 2.17 -13.29
N PRO A 117 -6.78 1.55 -14.09
CA PRO A 117 -5.79 0.62 -13.57
C PRO A 117 -4.74 1.38 -12.76
N GLU A 118 -4.42 0.84 -11.59
CA GLU A 118 -3.33 1.28 -10.73
C GLU A 118 -2.27 0.17 -10.64
N THR A 119 -1.06 0.57 -10.20
CA THR A 119 0.03 -0.37 -9.96
C THR A 119 0.62 -0.20 -8.57
N ALA A 120 1.08 -1.28 -7.96
CA ALA A 120 1.82 -1.25 -6.71
C ALA A 120 3.03 -2.18 -6.75
N ASP A 121 4.08 -1.85 -5.99
CA ASP A 121 5.24 -2.72 -5.86
C ASP A 121 4.92 -3.85 -4.85
N THR A 122 5.12 -5.09 -5.28
CA THR A 122 5.02 -6.30 -4.44
C THR A 122 5.76 -6.18 -3.11
N ARG A 123 6.87 -5.43 -3.06
CA ARG A 123 7.69 -5.19 -1.86
C ARG A 123 6.90 -4.59 -0.70
N GLU A 124 5.82 -3.89 -0.99
CA GLU A 124 4.93 -3.32 0.02
C GLU A 124 4.09 -4.38 0.76
N PHE A 125 4.01 -5.60 0.23
CA PHE A 125 3.09 -6.64 0.69
C PHE A 125 3.78 -7.96 1.08
N VAL A 126 5.10 -7.97 1.19
CA VAL A 126 5.91 -9.16 1.49
C VAL A 126 6.94 -8.89 2.57
N LYS A 127 7.33 -9.94 3.30
CA LYS A 127 8.53 -9.94 4.14
C LYS A 127 9.67 -10.54 3.33
N LEU A 128 10.78 -9.84 3.20
CA LEU A 128 11.91 -10.35 2.44
C LEU A 128 12.99 -10.91 3.32
N VAL A 129 13.47 -12.08 2.91
CA VAL A 129 14.64 -12.72 3.50
C VAL A 129 15.63 -13.09 2.41
N SER A 130 16.91 -12.98 2.69
CA SER A 130 17.95 -13.56 1.85
C SER A 130 17.98 -15.08 1.97
N SER A 131 18.69 -15.74 1.07
CA SER A 131 18.87 -17.21 1.10
C SER A 131 19.52 -17.73 2.40
N ASP A 132 20.29 -16.90 3.11
CA ASP A 132 20.83 -17.21 4.45
C ASP A 132 19.86 -16.88 5.60
N GLY A 133 18.60 -16.54 5.28
CA GLY A 133 17.53 -16.31 6.25
C GLY A 133 17.54 -14.93 6.92
N LYS A 134 18.45 -14.03 6.54
CA LYS A 134 18.47 -12.67 7.09
C LYS A 134 17.37 -11.83 6.48
N ARG A 135 16.74 -11.01 7.32
CA ARG A 135 15.75 -10.03 6.85
C ARG A 135 16.43 -9.02 5.93
N ILE A 136 15.78 -8.70 4.82
CA ILE A 136 16.17 -7.64 3.91
C ILE A 136 15.23 -6.47 4.17
N ASP A 137 15.77 -5.36 4.68
CA ASP A 137 15.08 -4.08 4.81
C ASP A 137 15.49 -3.16 3.65
N PHE A 138 14.55 -2.31 3.19
CA PHE A 138 14.78 -1.30 2.16
C PHE A 138 14.87 0.10 2.75
#